data_AF-A0A4Q3KPR7-F1
#
_entry.id   AF-A0A4Q3KPR7-F1
#
_cell.length_a   1.000
_cell.length_b   1.000
_cell.length_c   1.000
_cell.angle_alpha   90.00
_cell.angle_beta   90.00
_cell.angle_gamma   90.00
#
_symmetry.space_group_name_H-M   'P 1'
#
loop_
_entity.id
_entity.type
_entity.pdbx_description
1 polymer ?
#
loop_
_entity_poly.entity_id
_entity_poly.type
_entity_poly.pdbx_seq_one_letter_code
_entity_poly.pdbx_strand_id
1 'polypeptide(L)'
;IGSALQGVIYVLDEPSIGLHQRDNARLLTTLKRLRDLNNTVLVVEHDEDTIREADYVLDMGPGAGVQGGSVVSAGTPKAIEKDPLSLTGAYLSGRRAVQVPTKRRPRRHEGIWVRGATGNNLRGVDVEFPLGQLICVTGVSGSGKSTLVNDTLYASLAKLLYGSQATAAPSRGIEGLEHIDKVIDIDQSPIGRTPRSNPATYTQLFGLLRDLFSNMPESRARGYKGGRYSFNVKGGRCEACEGDGTLRIEMHFLPDVFVTCEQCKGRRYNRETLEILFKGKSIADVLDMTVDEACDFLSAIPQVKRKLDTLQAVGLGYIKLGQSATTLSGGEAQRIKLSRELSKRATGRTLYILDEPTTGLHFYDVERLLIVLHALVDTGNTVVVIEHN
;
A
#
# COMPACT_ATOMS: atom_id res chain seq x y z
N ILE A 1 -33.14 -10.21 16.27
CA ILE A 1 -31.73 -9.78 16.42
C ILE A 1 -31.78 -8.41 17.11
N GLY A 2 -31.92 -8.39 18.43
CA GLY A 2 -32.46 -7.21 19.12
C GLY A 2 -32.18 -7.15 20.62
N SER A 3 -31.15 -7.83 21.10
CA SER A 3 -30.58 -7.54 22.42
C SER A 3 -29.40 -6.61 22.19
N ALA A 4 -29.54 -5.33 22.55
CA ALA A 4 -28.39 -4.45 22.70
C ALA A 4 -27.51 -5.07 23.80
N LEU A 5 -26.42 -5.71 23.39
CA LEU A 5 -25.46 -6.30 24.32
C LEU A 5 -24.88 -5.16 25.18
N GLN A 6 -24.73 -5.43 26.48
CA GLN A 6 -24.15 -4.51 27.46
C GLN A 6 -22.93 -5.18 28.09
N GLY A 7 -21.97 -4.39 28.56
CA GLY A 7 -20.74 -4.92 29.15
C GLY A 7 -19.79 -5.57 28.13
N VAL A 8 -19.93 -5.23 26.85
CA VAL A 8 -19.08 -5.74 25.76
C VAL A 8 -18.00 -4.72 25.41
N ILE A 9 -16.83 -5.21 25.00
CA ILE A 9 -15.79 -4.41 24.35
C ILE A 9 -15.90 -4.64 22.84
N TYR A 10 -16.30 -3.59 22.12
CA TYR A 10 -16.28 -3.57 20.66
C TYR A 10 -14.92 -3.07 20.20
N VAL A 11 -14.24 -3.83 19.34
CA VAL A 11 -13.00 -3.42 18.69
C VAL A 11 -13.31 -3.27 17.21
N LEU A 12 -13.17 -2.04 16.70
CA LEU A 12 -13.43 -1.69 15.31
C LEU A 12 -12.13 -1.23 14.66
N ASP A 13 -11.89 -1.73 13.46
CA ASP A 13 -10.74 -1.37 12.63
C ASP A 13 -11.24 -0.48 11.50
N GLU A 14 -10.91 0.81 11.56
CA GLU A 14 -11.21 1.85 10.57
C GLU A 14 -12.66 1.83 10.03
N PRO A 15 -13.67 2.05 10.88
CA PRO A 15 -15.07 2.00 10.45
C PRO A 15 -15.46 3.11 9.46
N SER A 16 -14.63 4.15 9.26
CA SER A 16 -14.87 5.22 8.29
C SER A 16 -14.50 4.85 6.84
N ILE A 17 -13.84 3.70 6.60
CA ILE A 17 -13.43 3.27 5.25
C ILE A 17 -14.61 3.32 4.27
N GLY A 18 -14.39 3.95 3.11
CA GLY A 18 -15.38 4.06 2.03
C GLY A 18 -16.60 4.93 2.37
N LEU A 19 -16.60 5.61 3.52
CA LEU A 19 -17.63 6.58 3.89
C LEU A 19 -17.25 7.98 3.43
N HIS A 20 -18.24 8.71 2.93
CA HIS A 20 -18.09 10.13 2.64
C HIS A 20 -18.19 10.95 3.93
N GLN A 21 -17.47 12.07 4.06
CA GLN A 21 -17.44 12.89 5.28
C GLN A 21 -18.82 13.23 5.86
N ARG A 22 -19.79 13.52 4.98
CA ARG A 22 -21.20 13.75 5.35
C ARG A 22 -21.81 12.59 6.17
N ASP A 23 -21.49 11.36 5.82
CA ASP A 23 -22.05 10.16 6.45
C ASP A 23 -21.25 9.76 7.71
N ASN A 24 -20.02 10.24 7.86
CA ASN A 24 -19.18 10.04 9.05
C ASN A 24 -19.84 10.52 10.35
N ALA A 25 -20.53 11.68 10.33
CA ALA A 25 -21.28 12.17 11.49
C ALA A 25 -22.34 11.17 12.01
N ARG A 26 -22.95 10.38 11.12
CA ARG A 26 -23.92 9.33 11.50
C ARG A 26 -23.23 8.11 12.09
N LEU A 27 -22.05 7.75 11.57
CA LEU A 27 -21.22 6.70 12.15
C LEU A 27 -20.84 7.08 13.59
N LEU A 28 -20.31 8.28 13.81
CA LEU A 28 -19.93 8.79 15.13
C LEU A 28 -21.10 8.79 16.12
N THR A 29 -22.28 9.21 15.68
CA THR A 29 -23.51 9.15 16.49
C THR A 29 -23.83 7.70 16.91
N THR A 30 -23.66 6.75 15.99
CA THR A 30 -23.92 5.32 16.25
C THR A 30 -22.89 4.73 17.22
N LEU A 31 -21.61 5.06 17.06
CA LEU A 31 -20.53 4.63 17.96
C LEU A 31 -20.75 5.17 19.39
N LYS A 32 -21.11 6.45 19.53
CA LYS A 32 -21.48 7.06 20.82
C LYS A 32 -22.68 6.36 21.45
N ARG A 33 -23.72 6.05 20.66
CA ARG A 33 -24.87 5.27 21.15
C ARG A 33 -24.47 3.87 21.63
N LEU A 34 -23.57 3.18 20.93
CA LEU A 34 -23.06 1.87 21.37
C LEU A 34 -22.33 1.97 22.70
N ARG A 35 -21.48 2.99 22.88
CA ARG A 35 -20.82 3.30 24.15
C ARG A 35 -21.84 3.59 25.27
N ASP A 36 -22.83 4.43 24.99
CA ASP A 36 -23.84 4.87 25.96
C ASP A 36 -24.78 3.74 26.41
N LEU A 37 -24.79 2.60 25.70
CA LEU A 37 -25.43 1.35 26.13
C LEU A 37 -24.58 0.56 27.16
N ASN A 38 -23.65 1.24 27.84
CA ASN A 38 -22.73 0.66 28.83
C ASN A 38 -21.77 -0.37 28.20
N ASN A 39 -21.19 0.00 27.05
CA ASN A 39 -20.15 -0.77 26.38
C ASN A 39 -18.87 0.05 26.26
N THR A 40 -17.74 -0.63 26.06
CA THR A 40 -16.50 0.02 25.65
C THR A 40 -16.36 -0.10 24.14
N VAL A 41 -16.03 1.00 23.47
CA VAL A 41 -15.82 1.02 22.02
C VAL A 41 -14.37 1.47 21.77
N LEU A 42 -13.54 0.53 21.32
CA LEU A 42 -12.17 0.77 20.91
C LEU A 42 -12.14 0.86 19.38
N VAL A 43 -11.65 1.98 18.86
CA VAL A 43 -11.61 2.25 17.42
C VAL A 43 -10.17 2.54 17.01
N VAL A 44 -9.68 1.82 16.01
CA VAL A 44 -8.47 2.20 15.25
C VAL A 44 -8.94 3.11 14.13
N GLU A 45 -8.43 4.33 14.08
CA GLU A 45 -8.84 5.34 13.09
C GLU A 45 -7.73 6.33 12.76
N HIS A 46 -7.89 6.95 11.60
CA HIS A 46 -7.06 8.03 11.08
C HIS A 46 -7.88 9.28 10.74
N ASP A 47 -9.21 9.19 10.69
CA ASP A 47 -10.11 10.32 10.43
C ASP A 47 -10.07 11.37 11.55
N GLU A 48 -9.92 12.63 11.16
CA GLU A 48 -9.78 13.77 12.07
C GLU A 48 -11.02 13.97 12.95
N ASP A 49 -12.21 13.90 12.36
CA ASP A 49 -13.47 14.12 13.07
C ASP A 49 -13.66 13.05 14.16
N THR A 50 -13.34 11.79 13.85
CA THR A 50 -13.38 10.69 14.81
C THR A 50 -12.41 10.91 15.98
N ILE A 51 -11.17 11.29 15.69
CA ILE A 51 -10.17 11.56 16.72
C ILE A 51 -10.61 12.73 17.61
N ARG A 52 -11.17 13.79 17.04
CA ARG A 52 -11.63 14.97 17.79
C ARG A 52 -12.84 14.70 18.68
N GLU A 53 -13.72 13.79 18.26
CA GLU A 53 -14.96 13.43 18.95
C GLU A 53 -14.78 12.29 19.97
N ALA A 54 -13.59 11.69 20.03
CA ALA A 54 -13.27 10.62 20.96
C ALA A 54 -13.19 11.11 22.42
N ASP A 55 -13.64 10.28 23.36
CA ASP A 55 -13.50 10.59 24.79
C ASP A 55 -12.03 10.48 25.25
N TYR A 56 -11.29 9.54 24.66
CA TYR A 56 -9.91 9.23 24.97
C TYR A 56 -9.19 8.73 23.71
N VAL A 57 -7.96 9.18 23.52
CA VAL A 57 -7.11 8.87 22.37
C VAL A 57 -5.81 8.28 22.88
N LEU A 58 -5.34 7.24 22.21
CA LEU A 58 -4.02 6.64 22.37
C LEU A 58 -3.25 6.86 21.06
N ASP A 59 -2.21 7.69 21.10
CA ASP A 59 -1.36 7.94 19.94
C ASP A 59 -0.18 6.97 19.97
N MET A 60 -0.10 6.12 18.95
CA MET A 60 0.95 5.10 18.81
C MET A 60 2.09 5.65 17.94
N GLY A 61 3.33 5.35 18.27
CA GLY A 61 4.48 5.80 17.49
C GLY A 61 5.82 5.53 18.17
N PRO A 62 6.84 6.39 17.95
CA PRO A 62 6.83 7.62 17.15
C PRO A 62 6.83 7.40 15.62
N GLY A 63 7.10 6.18 15.15
CA GLY A 63 7.05 5.81 13.74
C GLY A 63 6.37 4.45 13.52
N ALA A 64 6.54 3.89 12.33
CA ALA A 64 6.01 2.58 11.97
C ALA A 64 7.07 1.47 12.13
N GLY A 65 6.62 0.21 12.14
CA GLY A 65 7.49 -0.96 12.26
C GLY A 65 8.34 -0.95 13.53
N VAL A 66 9.66 -1.14 13.39
CA VAL A 66 10.61 -1.19 14.52
C VAL A 66 10.75 0.14 15.26
N GLN A 67 10.32 1.24 14.67
CA GLN A 67 10.30 2.58 15.28
C GLN A 67 8.96 2.90 15.97
N GLY A 68 8.01 1.97 15.95
CA GLY A 68 6.70 2.09 16.59
C GLY A 68 6.58 1.26 17.87
N GLY A 69 5.35 0.88 18.20
CA GLY A 69 5.05 -0.03 19.31
C GLY A 69 5.05 0.60 20.69
N SER A 70 5.09 1.94 20.78
CA SER A 70 4.98 2.67 22.04
C SER A 70 3.80 3.64 21.99
N VAL A 71 3.16 3.87 23.15
CA VAL A 71 2.18 4.94 23.32
C VAL A 71 2.95 6.24 23.52
N VAL A 72 2.92 7.12 22.51
CA VAL A 72 3.62 8.41 22.52
C VAL A 72 2.86 9.44 23.35
N SER A 73 1.53 9.44 23.22
CA SER A 73 0.64 10.33 23.96
C SER A 73 -0.68 9.64 24.27
N ALA A 74 -1.31 9.99 25.38
CA ALA A 74 -2.56 9.40 25.82
C ALA A 74 -3.38 10.42 26.60
N GLY A 75 -4.67 10.54 26.29
CA GLY A 75 -5.55 11.47 26.97
C GLY A 75 -6.74 11.90 26.12
N THR A 76 -7.36 13.02 26.49
CA THR A 76 -8.38 13.66 25.65
C THR A 76 -7.78 14.14 24.32
N PRO A 77 -8.57 14.34 23.25
CA PRO A 77 -8.07 14.88 21.97
C PRO A 77 -7.30 16.21 22.13
N LYS A 78 -7.75 17.09 23.03
CA LYS A 78 -7.07 18.35 23.36
C LYS A 78 -5.71 18.16 24.05
N ALA A 79 -5.51 17.05 24.76
CA ALA A 79 -4.23 16.71 25.37
C ALA A 79 -3.25 16.23 24.28
N ILE A 80 -3.70 15.37 23.37
CA ILE A 80 -2.92 14.91 22.21
C ILE A 80 -2.47 16.11 21.37
N GLU A 81 -3.37 17.03 21.05
CA GLU A 81 -3.09 18.23 20.25
C GLU A 81 -1.94 19.09 20.83
N LYS A 82 -1.87 19.20 22.17
CA LYS A 82 -0.87 19.98 22.89
C LYS A 82 0.46 19.25 23.07
N ASP A 83 0.48 17.94 22.91
CA ASP A 83 1.69 17.15 23.11
C ASP A 83 2.69 17.42 21.99
N PRO A 84 3.92 17.89 22.30
CA PRO A 84 4.93 18.13 21.30
C PRO A 84 5.48 16.86 20.64
N LEU A 85 5.38 15.71 21.31
CA LEU A 85 5.89 14.42 20.82
C LEU A 85 4.89 13.70 19.91
N SER A 86 3.60 13.98 20.06
CA SER A 86 2.55 13.38 19.24
C SER A 86 2.60 13.90 17.80
N LEU A 87 2.87 13.00 16.85
CA LEU A 87 2.80 13.32 15.42
C LEU A 87 1.35 13.64 15.02
N THR A 88 0.39 12.85 15.50
CA THR A 88 -1.05 13.08 15.32
C THR A 88 -1.44 14.45 15.86
N GLY A 89 -1.00 14.80 17.07
CA GLY A 89 -1.22 16.10 17.70
C GLY A 89 -0.64 17.26 16.90
N ALA A 90 0.47 17.06 16.19
CA ALA A 90 1.03 18.07 15.30
C ALA A 90 0.12 18.38 14.10
N TYR A 91 -0.58 17.38 13.53
CA TYR A 91 -1.58 17.60 12.48
C TYR A 91 -2.86 18.21 13.05
N LEU A 92 -3.37 17.69 14.18
CA LEU A 92 -4.58 18.23 14.82
C LEU A 92 -4.45 19.70 15.24
N SER A 93 -3.25 20.14 15.64
CA SER A 93 -2.97 21.53 16.03
C SER A 93 -2.65 22.44 14.84
N GLY A 94 -2.48 21.89 13.64
CA GLY A 94 -2.00 22.62 12.46
C GLY A 94 -0.51 22.98 12.49
N ARG A 95 0.27 22.48 13.47
CA ARG A 95 1.75 22.59 13.46
C ARG A 95 2.37 21.88 12.26
N ARG A 96 1.70 20.84 11.77
CA ARG A 96 1.93 20.20 10.47
C ARG A 96 0.62 20.18 9.70
N ALA A 97 0.71 20.23 8.38
CA ALA A 97 -0.43 20.14 7.50
C ALA A 97 0.02 19.67 6.12
N VAL A 98 -0.83 18.89 5.46
CA VAL A 98 -0.66 18.54 4.05
C VAL A 98 -0.73 19.83 3.22
N GLN A 99 0.37 20.17 2.55
CA GLN A 99 0.47 21.44 1.84
C GLN A 99 -0.40 21.45 0.58
N VAL A 100 -1.29 22.44 0.47
CA VAL A 100 -2.08 22.67 -0.74
C VAL A 100 -1.23 23.41 -1.78
N PRO A 101 -1.04 22.88 -3.01
CA PRO A 101 -0.26 23.55 -4.03
C PRO A 101 -0.81 24.94 -4.36
N THR A 102 0.04 25.96 -4.35
CA THR A 102 -0.34 27.36 -4.65
C THR A 102 -0.76 27.56 -6.10
N LYS A 103 -0.29 26.70 -7.01
CA LYS A 103 -0.65 26.69 -8.44
C LYS A 103 -1.04 25.27 -8.85
N ARG A 104 -2.16 25.17 -9.57
CA ARG A 104 -2.58 23.92 -10.22
C ARG A 104 -1.91 23.79 -11.59
N ARG A 105 -1.64 22.56 -12.03
CA ARG A 105 -1.08 22.30 -13.36
C ARG A 105 -2.04 22.82 -14.44
N PRO A 106 -1.55 23.54 -15.47
CA PRO A 106 -2.42 24.00 -16.54
C PRO A 106 -3.03 22.81 -17.29
N ARG A 107 -4.21 23.02 -17.84
CA ARG A 107 -4.87 22.01 -18.69
C ARG A 107 -4.11 21.82 -19.99
N ARG A 108 -3.85 20.57 -20.37
CA ARG A 108 -3.40 20.19 -21.71
C ARG A 108 -4.61 20.02 -22.64
N HIS A 109 -4.39 20.12 -23.95
CA HIS A 109 -5.44 19.89 -24.94
C HIS A 109 -5.83 18.40 -25.09
N GLU A 110 -4.97 17.49 -24.63
CA GLU A 110 -5.16 16.05 -24.74
C GLU A 110 -5.99 15.52 -23.57
N GLY A 111 -6.92 14.61 -23.86
CA GLY A 111 -7.84 14.04 -22.87
C GLY A 111 -8.40 12.69 -23.33
N ILE A 112 -8.73 11.84 -22.36
CA ILE A 112 -9.48 10.60 -22.60
C ILE A 112 -10.95 10.86 -22.33
N TRP A 113 -11.82 10.56 -23.29
CA TRP A 113 -13.26 10.72 -23.11
C TRP A 113 -13.92 9.38 -22.87
N VAL A 114 -14.77 9.32 -21.84
CA VAL A 114 -15.77 8.27 -21.69
C VAL A 114 -17.09 8.81 -22.21
N ARG A 115 -17.65 8.16 -23.24
CA ARG A 115 -18.90 8.60 -23.87
C ARG A 115 -20.08 7.75 -23.43
N GLY A 116 -21.17 8.39 -23.03
CA GLY A 116 -22.45 7.76 -22.72
C GLY A 116 -22.37 6.55 -21.79
N ALA A 117 -21.62 6.63 -20.69
CA ALA A 117 -21.51 5.54 -19.72
C ALA A 117 -22.85 5.30 -19.02
N THR A 118 -23.30 4.04 -19.03
CA THR A 118 -24.58 3.58 -18.45
C THR A 118 -24.41 2.37 -17.54
N GLY A 119 -23.19 2.06 -17.11
CA GLY A 119 -22.93 1.02 -16.11
C GLY A 119 -23.65 1.30 -14.78
N ASN A 120 -24.25 0.27 -14.19
CA ASN A 120 -25.00 0.34 -12.93
C ASN A 120 -25.98 1.52 -12.87
N ASN A 121 -25.71 2.54 -12.04
CA ASN A 121 -26.58 3.71 -11.85
C ASN A 121 -26.17 4.94 -12.68
N LEU A 122 -25.18 4.82 -13.58
CA LEU A 122 -24.76 5.90 -14.47
C LEU A 122 -25.84 6.21 -15.51
N ARG A 123 -26.07 7.50 -15.77
CA ARG A 123 -27.18 7.99 -16.62
C ARG A 123 -26.69 8.56 -17.95
N GLY A 124 -25.96 7.75 -18.73
CA GLY A 124 -25.44 8.16 -20.04
C GLY A 124 -24.38 9.26 -19.92
N VAL A 125 -23.43 9.09 -18.99
CA VAL A 125 -22.44 10.11 -18.63
C VAL A 125 -21.40 10.27 -19.73
N ASP A 126 -21.24 11.50 -20.23
CA ASP A 126 -20.13 11.93 -21.08
C ASP A 126 -19.13 12.72 -20.23
N VAL A 127 -17.88 12.26 -20.11
CA VAL A 127 -16.86 12.90 -19.26
C VAL A 127 -15.47 12.81 -19.88
N GLU A 128 -14.67 13.86 -19.66
CA GLU A 128 -13.28 13.94 -20.10
C GLU A 128 -12.32 13.82 -18.90
N PHE A 129 -11.25 13.05 -19.09
CA PHE A 129 -10.11 12.95 -18.19
C PHE A 129 -8.90 13.67 -18.82
N PRO A 130 -8.60 14.93 -18.44
CA PRO A 130 -7.52 15.71 -19.03
C PRO A 130 -6.14 15.14 -18.68
N LEU A 131 -5.32 14.84 -19.69
CA LEU A 131 -4.04 14.16 -19.48
C LEU A 131 -2.95 15.08 -18.90
N GLY A 132 -1.97 14.46 -18.24
CA GLY A 132 -0.84 15.14 -17.59
C GLY A 132 -1.21 15.82 -16.27
N GLN A 133 -2.24 15.32 -15.58
CA GLN A 133 -2.78 15.89 -14.35
C GLN A 133 -3.00 14.81 -13.28
N LEU A 134 -3.10 15.27 -12.02
CA LEU A 134 -3.69 14.51 -10.92
C LEU A 134 -5.19 14.84 -10.88
N ILE A 135 -6.01 13.90 -11.30
CA ILE A 135 -7.47 13.99 -11.40
C ILE A 135 -8.07 13.29 -10.19
N CYS A 136 -8.94 13.97 -9.45
CA CYS A 136 -9.70 13.36 -8.37
C CYS A 136 -11.17 13.18 -8.80
N VAL A 137 -11.68 11.96 -8.68
CA VAL A 137 -13.08 11.60 -8.85
C VAL A 137 -13.69 11.45 -7.47
N THR A 138 -14.56 12.39 -7.10
CA THR A 138 -15.19 12.45 -5.77
C THR A 138 -16.71 12.40 -5.86
N GLY A 139 -17.38 12.34 -4.70
CA GLY A 139 -18.82 12.23 -4.55
C GLY A 139 -19.21 11.17 -3.52
N VAL A 140 -20.46 11.23 -3.02
CA VAL A 140 -20.96 10.35 -1.95
C VAL A 140 -20.84 8.86 -2.28
N SER A 141 -20.84 8.00 -1.25
CA SER A 141 -20.83 6.54 -1.45
C SER A 141 -22.06 6.12 -2.28
N GLY A 142 -21.87 5.19 -3.22
CA GLY A 142 -22.91 4.76 -4.16
C GLY A 142 -23.22 5.73 -5.31
N SER A 143 -22.50 6.85 -5.48
CA SER A 143 -22.73 7.79 -6.59
C SER A 143 -22.33 7.27 -7.99
N GLY A 144 -21.58 6.17 -8.05
CA GLY A 144 -21.10 5.56 -9.30
C GLY A 144 -19.62 5.83 -9.64
N LYS A 145 -18.81 6.34 -8.70
CA LYS A 145 -17.37 6.62 -8.92
C LYS A 145 -16.59 5.41 -9.44
N SER A 146 -16.63 4.30 -8.70
CA SER A 146 -15.93 3.05 -9.07
C SER A 146 -16.49 2.47 -10.37
N THR A 147 -17.78 2.61 -10.63
CA THR A 147 -18.36 2.18 -11.91
C THR A 147 -17.87 3.02 -13.10
N LEU A 148 -17.72 4.33 -12.93
CA LEU A 148 -17.20 5.19 -13.97
C LEU A 148 -15.71 4.93 -14.22
N VAL A 149 -14.92 4.80 -13.16
CA VAL A 149 -13.45 4.75 -13.25
C VAL A 149 -12.94 3.32 -13.44
N ASN A 150 -13.34 2.37 -12.59
CA ASN A 150 -12.81 1.01 -12.63
C ASN A 150 -13.58 0.15 -13.65
N ASP A 151 -14.92 0.09 -13.52
CA ASP A 151 -15.73 -0.82 -14.32
C ASP A 151 -15.87 -0.34 -15.77
N THR A 152 -15.84 0.98 -16.01
CA THR A 152 -15.96 1.57 -17.35
C THR A 152 -14.59 1.99 -17.90
N LEU A 153 -13.98 3.06 -17.38
CA LEU A 153 -12.74 3.62 -17.94
C LEU A 153 -11.59 2.61 -17.96
N TYR A 154 -11.22 2.05 -16.81
CA TYR A 154 -10.11 1.10 -16.70
C TYR A 154 -10.36 -0.16 -17.53
N ALA A 155 -11.51 -0.80 -17.35
CA ALA A 155 -11.83 -2.04 -18.07
C ALA A 155 -11.87 -1.83 -19.59
N SER A 156 -12.43 -0.71 -20.08
CA SER A 156 -12.41 -0.38 -21.51
C SER A 156 -11.00 -0.13 -22.02
N LEU A 157 -10.17 0.65 -21.30
CA LEU A 157 -8.79 0.90 -21.68
C LEU A 157 -7.93 -0.37 -21.65
N ALA A 158 -8.09 -1.21 -20.63
CA ALA A 158 -7.36 -2.47 -20.51
C ALA A 158 -7.75 -3.45 -21.64
N LYS A 159 -9.02 -3.45 -22.05
CA LYS A 159 -9.48 -4.21 -23.21
C LYS A 159 -8.87 -3.69 -24.52
N LEU A 160 -8.86 -2.37 -24.73
CA LEU A 160 -8.37 -1.74 -25.95
C LEU A 160 -6.84 -1.79 -26.08
N LEU A 161 -6.09 -1.58 -25.00
CA LEU A 161 -4.63 -1.54 -25.01
C LEU A 161 -3.98 -2.93 -24.86
N TYR A 162 -4.61 -3.83 -24.10
CA TYR A 162 -4.00 -5.12 -23.72
C TYR A 162 -4.80 -6.35 -24.16
N GLY A 163 -5.98 -6.19 -24.77
CA GLY A 163 -6.84 -7.32 -25.12
C GLY A 163 -7.41 -8.06 -23.90
N SER A 164 -7.56 -7.37 -22.77
CA SER A 164 -8.11 -7.95 -21.53
C SER A 164 -9.50 -8.57 -21.76
N GLN A 165 -9.76 -9.70 -21.09
CA GLN A 165 -11.06 -10.38 -21.09
C GLN A 165 -12.03 -9.81 -20.05
N ALA A 166 -11.61 -8.79 -19.29
CA ALA A 166 -12.49 -8.12 -18.35
C ALA A 166 -13.70 -7.52 -19.09
N THR A 167 -14.89 -7.74 -18.54
CA THR A 167 -16.12 -7.19 -19.11
C THR A 167 -16.26 -5.75 -18.65
N ALA A 168 -16.00 -4.81 -19.56
CA ALA A 168 -16.23 -3.40 -19.29
C ALA A 168 -17.72 -3.10 -19.17
N ALA A 169 -18.08 -2.25 -18.21
CA ALA A 169 -19.44 -1.76 -18.05
C ALA A 169 -19.87 -0.94 -19.29
N PRO A 170 -21.17 -0.93 -19.62
CA PRO A 170 -21.67 -0.32 -20.85
C PRO A 170 -21.33 1.17 -20.98
N SER A 171 -20.78 1.53 -22.14
CA SER A 171 -20.58 2.91 -22.60
C SER A 171 -20.69 2.96 -24.12
N ARG A 172 -20.90 4.15 -24.68
CA ARG A 172 -20.93 4.38 -26.14
C ARG A 172 -19.54 4.23 -26.77
N GLY A 173 -18.49 4.53 -26.03
CA GLY A 173 -17.10 4.38 -26.47
C GLY A 173 -16.11 5.19 -25.64
N ILE A 174 -14.82 4.97 -25.94
CA ILE A 174 -13.70 5.75 -25.42
C ILE A 174 -13.04 6.50 -26.57
N GLU A 175 -12.75 7.79 -26.41
CA GLU A 175 -12.00 8.61 -27.38
C GLU A 175 -10.67 9.09 -26.77
N GLY A 176 -9.68 9.43 -27.61
CA GLY A 176 -8.36 9.92 -27.19
C GLY A 176 -7.34 8.84 -26.84
N LEU A 177 -7.62 7.58 -27.20
CA LEU A 177 -6.73 6.43 -26.91
C LEU A 177 -5.32 6.64 -27.48
N GLU A 178 -5.20 7.37 -28.59
CA GLU A 178 -3.95 7.72 -29.26
C GLU A 178 -3.01 8.59 -28.43
N HIS A 179 -3.42 9.08 -27.24
CA HIS A 179 -2.59 9.88 -26.34
C HIS A 179 -1.92 9.07 -25.23
N ILE A 180 -2.40 7.86 -24.94
CA ILE A 180 -1.84 6.98 -23.90
C ILE A 180 -1.32 5.68 -24.49
N ASP A 181 -0.31 5.08 -23.85
CA ASP A 181 0.21 3.77 -24.25
C ASP A 181 -0.07 2.67 -23.22
N LYS A 182 -0.39 3.08 -21.98
CA LYS A 182 -0.63 2.18 -20.84
C LYS A 182 -1.70 2.73 -19.92
N VAL A 183 -2.50 1.83 -19.39
CA VAL A 183 -3.32 2.02 -18.19
C VAL A 183 -2.85 1.08 -17.09
N ILE A 184 -2.74 1.58 -15.85
CA ILE A 184 -2.30 0.80 -14.69
C ILE A 184 -3.24 1.08 -13.53
N ASP A 185 -3.91 0.04 -13.05
CA ASP A 185 -4.70 0.08 -11.82
C ASP A 185 -3.83 -0.31 -10.62
N ILE A 186 -3.89 0.49 -9.56
CA ILE A 186 -3.13 0.33 -8.32
C ILE A 186 -4.13 0.32 -7.15
N ASP A 187 -4.60 -0.89 -6.85
CA ASP A 187 -5.53 -1.19 -5.78
C ASP A 187 -4.82 -1.64 -4.49
N GLN A 188 -5.60 -1.74 -3.41
CA GLN A 188 -5.13 -2.23 -2.11
C GLN A 188 -5.07 -3.76 -2.00
N SER A 189 -5.36 -4.50 -3.07
CA SER A 189 -5.29 -5.95 -3.03
C SER A 189 -3.88 -6.44 -2.66
N PRO A 190 -3.75 -7.58 -1.95
CA PRO A 190 -2.43 -8.09 -1.56
C PRO A 190 -1.51 -8.28 -2.77
N ILE A 191 -0.23 -7.89 -2.65
CA ILE A 191 0.79 -8.10 -3.70
C ILE A 191 1.05 -9.58 -4.00
N GLY A 192 0.62 -10.46 -3.11
CA GLY A 192 0.59 -11.90 -3.29
C GLY A 192 -0.13 -12.58 -2.13
N ARG A 193 -0.61 -13.80 -2.35
CA ARG A 193 -1.38 -14.58 -1.37
C ARG A 193 -0.55 -15.63 -0.64
N THR A 194 0.77 -15.62 -0.82
CA THR A 194 1.68 -16.64 -0.28
C THR A 194 2.87 -15.99 0.42
N PRO A 195 3.49 -16.67 1.41
CA PRO A 195 4.70 -16.19 2.09
C PRO A 195 5.91 -15.97 1.17
N ARG A 196 5.86 -16.54 -0.04
CA ARG A 196 6.89 -16.38 -1.09
C ARG A 196 6.84 -15.00 -1.76
N SER A 197 5.71 -14.32 -1.68
CA SER A 197 5.58 -12.95 -2.15
C SER A 197 6.01 -12.00 -1.03
N ASN A 198 6.82 -10.99 -1.37
CA ASN A 198 7.35 -10.01 -0.43
C ASN A 198 7.79 -8.75 -1.20
N PRO A 199 8.12 -7.63 -0.51
CA PRO A 199 8.55 -6.40 -1.17
C PRO A 199 9.72 -6.61 -2.15
N ALA A 200 10.72 -7.41 -1.78
CA ALA A 200 11.88 -7.65 -2.62
C ALA A 200 11.56 -8.41 -3.92
N THR A 201 10.67 -9.41 -3.87
CA THR A 201 10.25 -10.18 -5.05
C THR A 201 9.38 -9.33 -5.96
N TYR A 202 8.42 -8.58 -5.39
CA TYR A 202 7.49 -7.78 -6.17
C TYR A 202 8.18 -6.64 -6.94
N THR A 203 9.10 -5.94 -6.28
CA THR A 203 9.89 -4.83 -6.87
C THR A 203 11.03 -5.31 -7.79
N GLN A 204 11.19 -6.62 -7.96
CA GLN A 204 12.31 -7.25 -8.68
C GLN A 204 13.70 -6.97 -8.07
N LEU A 205 13.75 -6.50 -6.83
CA LEU A 205 14.99 -6.34 -6.07
C LEU A 205 15.65 -7.70 -5.79
N PHE A 206 14.83 -8.73 -5.52
CA PHE A 206 15.32 -10.06 -5.16
C PHE A 206 16.20 -10.68 -6.25
N GLY A 207 15.94 -10.40 -7.54
CA GLY A 207 16.81 -10.83 -8.63
C GLY A 207 18.22 -10.28 -8.50
N LEU A 208 18.33 -8.97 -8.28
CA LEU A 208 19.61 -8.29 -8.10
C LEU A 208 20.38 -8.79 -6.88
N LEU A 209 19.67 -9.09 -5.79
CA LEU A 209 20.28 -9.68 -4.59
C LEU A 209 20.83 -11.08 -4.88
N ARG A 210 20.06 -11.94 -5.56
CA ARG A 210 20.55 -13.28 -5.94
C ARG A 210 21.77 -13.21 -6.85
N ASP A 211 21.79 -12.27 -7.79
CA ASP A 211 22.92 -12.07 -8.69
C ASP A 211 24.15 -11.59 -7.92
N LEU A 212 23.98 -10.66 -6.97
CA LEU A 212 25.05 -10.23 -6.04
C LEU A 212 25.67 -11.41 -5.31
N PHE A 213 24.85 -12.22 -4.62
CA PHE A 213 25.34 -13.37 -3.84
C PHE A 213 25.95 -14.47 -4.71
N SER A 214 25.47 -14.66 -5.93
CA SER A 214 26.07 -15.62 -6.88
C SER A 214 27.45 -15.21 -7.38
N ASN A 215 27.78 -13.92 -7.31
CA ASN A 215 29.06 -13.39 -7.73
C ASN A 215 30.13 -13.35 -6.64
N MET A 216 29.80 -13.74 -5.40
CA MET A 216 30.78 -13.83 -4.31
C MET A 216 31.86 -14.88 -4.62
N PRO A 217 33.12 -14.67 -4.21
CA PRO A 217 34.22 -15.61 -4.47
C PRO A 217 33.92 -17.03 -3.99
N GLU A 218 33.37 -17.17 -2.79
CA GLU A 218 33.00 -18.45 -2.18
C GLU A 218 31.87 -19.13 -2.97
N SER A 219 30.91 -18.35 -3.48
CA SER A 219 29.83 -18.86 -4.33
C SER A 219 30.38 -19.42 -5.64
N ARG A 220 31.31 -18.70 -6.26
CA ARG A 220 31.97 -19.13 -7.51
C ARG A 220 32.79 -20.40 -7.27
N ALA A 221 33.52 -20.48 -6.17
CA ALA A 221 34.30 -21.67 -5.78
C ALA A 221 33.39 -22.89 -5.56
N ARG A 222 32.19 -22.70 -4.99
CA ARG A 222 31.21 -23.77 -4.75
C ARG A 222 30.27 -24.03 -5.94
N GLY A 223 30.42 -23.31 -7.06
CA GLY A 223 29.55 -23.43 -8.23
C GLY A 223 28.11 -22.93 -8.02
N TYR A 224 27.87 -22.11 -7.00
CA TYR A 224 26.54 -21.58 -6.67
C TYR A 224 26.13 -20.47 -7.64
N LYS A 225 24.98 -20.67 -8.29
CA LYS A 225 24.36 -19.69 -9.20
C LYS A 225 23.19 -18.97 -8.51
N GLY A 226 22.59 -17.98 -9.18
CA GLY A 226 21.44 -17.24 -8.66
C GLY A 226 20.24 -18.12 -8.22
N GLY A 227 20.11 -19.35 -8.74
CA GLY A 227 19.11 -20.32 -8.29
C GLY A 227 19.33 -20.84 -6.86
N ARG A 228 20.58 -20.97 -6.39
CA ARG A 228 20.91 -21.36 -5.01
C ARG A 228 20.32 -20.37 -4.01
N TYR A 229 20.30 -19.10 -4.37
CA TYR A 229 19.81 -18.00 -3.54
C TYR A 229 18.31 -17.73 -3.70
N SER A 230 17.58 -18.56 -4.45
CA SER A 230 16.13 -18.44 -4.56
C SER A 230 15.45 -19.39 -3.58
N PHE A 231 14.67 -18.85 -2.64
CA PHE A 231 13.85 -19.67 -1.74
C PHE A 231 12.69 -20.38 -2.47
N ASN A 232 12.41 -20.02 -3.74
CA ASN A 232 11.32 -20.61 -4.53
C ASN A 232 11.68 -21.92 -5.23
N VAL A 233 12.96 -22.31 -5.27
CA VAL A 233 13.44 -23.48 -6.01
C VAL A 233 14.27 -24.40 -5.11
N LYS A 234 14.27 -25.69 -5.42
CA LYS A 234 15.12 -26.67 -4.73
C LYS A 234 16.60 -26.34 -4.90
N GLY A 235 17.40 -26.65 -3.88
CA GLY A 235 18.85 -26.51 -3.91
C GLY A 235 19.39 -25.76 -2.68
N GLY A 236 19.07 -24.48 -2.54
CA GLY A 236 19.54 -23.67 -1.40
C GLY A 236 18.47 -23.32 -0.36
N ARG A 237 17.19 -23.51 -0.68
CA ARG A 237 16.08 -23.28 0.26
C ARG A 237 16.10 -24.30 1.41
N CYS A 238 15.37 -23.99 2.48
CA CYS A 238 15.03 -24.97 3.50
C CYS A 238 13.97 -25.93 2.94
N GLU A 239 14.24 -27.23 2.96
CA GLU A 239 13.29 -28.22 2.43
C GLU A 239 12.15 -28.55 3.40
N ALA A 240 12.31 -28.39 4.72
CA ALA A 240 11.21 -28.65 5.66
C ALA A 240 10.01 -27.69 5.49
N CYS A 241 10.27 -26.42 5.19
CA CYS A 241 9.21 -25.43 4.90
C CYS A 241 9.13 -25.07 3.41
N GLU A 242 9.83 -25.82 2.55
CA GLU A 242 9.92 -25.53 1.11
C GLU A 242 10.28 -24.08 0.73
N GLY A 243 11.04 -23.40 1.60
CA GLY A 243 11.45 -22.00 1.42
C GLY A 243 10.45 -20.93 1.92
N ASP A 244 9.30 -21.32 2.47
CA ASP A 244 8.31 -20.35 2.98
C ASP A 244 8.79 -19.68 4.28
N GLY A 245 9.62 -20.36 5.06
CA GLY A 245 10.09 -19.91 6.38
C GLY A 245 9.06 -20.11 7.49
N THR A 246 7.81 -20.37 7.12
CA THR A 246 6.69 -20.70 8.01
C THR A 246 6.04 -22.00 7.57
N LEU A 247 5.36 -22.66 8.50
CA LEU A 247 4.48 -23.80 8.25
C LEU A 247 3.04 -23.36 8.50
N ARG A 248 2.12 -23.73 7.60
CA ARG A 248 0.70 -23.45 7.76
C ARG A 248 0.05 -24.56 8.58
N ILE A 249 -0.62 -24.18 9.66
CA ILE A 249 -1.45 -25.05 10.48
C ILE A 249 -2.90 -24.76 10.12
N GLU A 250 -3.57 -25.75 9.52
CA GLU A 250 -4.98 -25.66 9.18
C GLU A 250 -5.84 -25.78 10.44
N MET A 251 -6.78 -24.85 10.58
CA MET A 251 -7.70 -24.78 11.72
C MET A 251 -9.13 -25.00 11.22
N HIS A 252 -9.91 -25.86 11.90
CA HIS A 252 -11.24 -26.25 11.40
C HIS A 252 -12.30 -25.14 11.45
N PHE A 253 -12.20 -24.24 12.43
CA PHE A 253 -13.23 -23.21 12.70
C PHE A 253 -12.66 -21.80 12.82
N LEU A 254 -11.34 -21.66 12.72
CA LEU A 254 -10.62 -20.40 12.81
C LEU A 254 -9.78 -20.22 11.55
N PRO A 255 -9.35 -18.98 11.23
CA PRO A 255 -8.38 -18.77 10.16
C PRO A 255 -7.10 -19.60 10.39
N ASP A 256 -6.51 -20.10 9.31
CA ASP A 256 -5.23 -20.82 9.34
C ASP A 256 -4.15 -20.00 10.07
N VAL A 257 -3.32 -20.69 10.85
CA VAL A 257 -2.23 -20.06 11.61
C VAL A 257 -0.90 -20.41 10.96
N PHE A 258 -0.01 -19.43 10.84
CA PHE A 258 1.35 -19.63 10.33
C PHE A 258 2.34 -19.66 11.49
N VAL A 259 3.06 -20.78 11.65
CA VAL A 259 4.12 -20.91 12.66
C VAL A 259 5.49 -20.84 12.01
N THR A 260 6.47 -20.29 12.72
CA THR A 260 7.85 -20.21 12.20
C THR A 260 8.44 -21.61 12.04
N CYS A 261 9.07 -21.90 10.90
CA CYS A 261 9.73 -23.18 10.67
C CYS A 261 10.87 -23.40 11.67
N GLU A 262 10.85 -24.51 12.41
CA GLU A 262 11.86 -24.81 13.44
C GLU A 262 13.25 -25.10 12.84
N GLN A 263 13.31 -25.70 11.64
CA GLN A 263 14.58 -26.10 11.02
C GLN A 263 15.40 -24.90 10.55
N CYS A 264 14.78 -23.96 9.83
CA CYS A 264 15.46 -22.75 9.36
C CYS A 264 15.24 -21.54 10.25
N LYS A 265 14.39 -21.61 11.28
CA LYS A 265 14.03 -20.49 12.16
C LYS A 265 13.57 -19.26 11.38
N GLY A 266 12.75 -19.47 10.35
CA GLY A 266 12.25 -18.41 9.47
C GLY A 266 13.25 -17.91 8.41
N ARG A 267 14.49 -18.41 8.39
CA ARG A 267 15.56 -17.95 7.48
C ARG A 267 15.35 -18.36 6.02
N ARG A 268 14.43 -19.29 5.74
CA ARG A 268 14.06 -19.80 4.39
C ARG A 268 15.13 -20.59 3.61
N TYR A 269 16.36 -20.63 4.09
CA TYR A 269 17.49 -21.30 3.42
C TYR A 269 18.12 -22.39 4.29
N ASN A 270 18.85 -23.30 3.64
CA ASN A 270 19.73 -24.26 4.32
C ASN A 270 21.04 -23.61 4.79
N ARG A 271 21.74 -24.29 5.70
CA ARG A 271 22.94 -23.75 6.36
C ARG A 271 24.05 -23.41 5.36
N GLU A 272 24.29 -24.27 4.38
CA GLU A 272 25.38 -24.11 3.41
C GLU A 272 25.18 -22.89 2.51
N THR A 273 23.92 -22.49 2.26
CA THR A 273 23.61 -21.26 1.52
C THR A 273 23.85 -20.01 2.36
N LEU A 274 23.58 -20.09 3.66
CA LEU A 274 23.75 -18.97 4.60
C LEU A 274 25.20 -18.69 4.98
N GLU A 275 26.12 -19.62 4.70
CA GLU A 275 27.57 -19.41 4.88
C GLU A 275 28.16 -18.38 3.89
N ILE A 276 27.44 -18.05 2.82
CA ILE A 276 27.89 -17.08 1.83
C ILE A 276 27.49 -15.69 2.29
N LEU A 277 28.49 -14.85 2.53
CA LEU A 277 28.31 -13.54 3.15
C LEU A 277 28.72 -12.41 2.21
N PHE A 278 27.90 -11.37 2.12
CA PHE A 278 28.27 -10.08 1.56
C PHE A 278 28.39 -9.09 2.71
N LYS A 279 29.55 -8.43 2.88
CA LYS A 279 29.83 -7.53 4.02
C LYS A 279 29.42 -8.13 5.39
N GLY A 280 29.70 -9.42 5.60
CA GLY A 280 29.39 -10.15 6.84
C GLY A 280 27.91 -10.53 7.03
N LYS A 281 27.05 -10.38 6.01
CA LYS A 281 25.63 -10.70 6.06
C LYS A 281 25.25 -11.72 4.98
N SER A 282 24.51 -12.76 5.36
CA SER A 282 23.94 -13.73 4.43
C SER A 282 22.75 -13.15 3.68
N ILE A 283 22.26 -13.84 2.63
CA ILE A 283 21.06 -13.37 1.92
C ILE A 283 19.83 -13.30 2.82
N ALA A 284 19.70 -14.20 3.80
CA ALA A 284 18.60 -14.15 4.76
C ALA A 284 18.72 -12.94 5.68
N ASP A 285 19.94 -12.56 6.09
CA ASP A 285 20.15 -11.34 6.87
C ASP A 285 19.77 -10.09 6.06
N VAL A 286 20.13 -10.05 4.77
CA VAL A 286 19.76 -8.92 3.90
C VAL A 286 18.25 -8.86 3.68
N LEU A 287 17.57 -9.99 3.55
CA LEU A 287 16.10 -10.03 3.46
C LEU A 287 15.42 -9.64 4.78
N ASP A 288 16.09 -9.77 5.92
CA ASP A 288 15.56 -9.37 7.23
C ASP A 288 15.79 -7.89 7.56
N MET A 289 16.59 -7.18 6.75
CA MET A 289 16.77 -5.73 6.87
C MET A 289 15.50 -4.98 6.48
N THR A 290 15.26 -3.89 7.19
CA THR A 290 14.31 -2.85 6.77
C THR A 290 14.77 -2.19 5.46
N VAL A 291 13.87 -1.52 4.74
CA VAL A 291 14.21 -0.76 3.53
C VAL A 291 15.27 0.30 3.84
N ASP A 292 15.15 1.01 4.96
CA ASP A 292 16.12 2.04 5.37
C ASP A 292 17.51 1.46 5.63
N GLU A 293 17.60 0.36 6.39
CA GLU A 293 18.88 -0.34 6.61
C GLU A 293 19.48 -0.86 5.29
N ALA A 294 18.64 -1.36 4.38
CA ALA A 294 19.08 -1.84 3.08
C ALA A 294 19.58 -0.71 2.17
N CYS A 295 18.96 0.49 2.23
CA CYS A 295 19.40 1.68 1.50
C CYS A 295 20.86 2.01 1.84
N ASP A 296 21.20 1.99 3.13
CA ASP A 296 22.55 2.26 3.61
C ASP A 296 23.51 1.12 3.25
N PHE A 297 23.10 -0.12 3.52
CA PHE A 297 23.94 -1.31 3.35
C PHE A 297 24.32 -1.58 1.89
N LEU A 298 23.38 -1.36 0.96
CA LEU A 298 23.50 -1.63 -0.48
C LEU A 298 23.72 -0.37 -1.32
N SER A 299 24.00 0.76 -0.69
CA SER A 299 24.21 2.08 -1.32
C SER A 299 25.22 2.07 -2.49
N ALA A 300 26.21 1.19 -2.46
CA ALA A 300 27.24 1.05 -3.49
C ALA A 300 26.76 0.36 -4.79
N ILE A 301 25.53 -0.16 -4.84
CA ILE A 301 24.98 -0.89 -6.00
C ILE A 301 23.86 -0.04 -6.64
N PRO A 302 24.13 0.74 -7.69
CA PRO A 302 23.19 1.75 -8.19
C PRO A 302 21.81 1.22 -8.59
N GLN A 303 21.76 0.02 -9.19
CA GLN A 303 20.49 -0.59 -9.61
C GLN A 303 19.61 -1.02 -8.44
N VAL A 304 20.24 -1.49 -7.35
CA VAL A 304 19.55 -1.86 -6.11
C VAL A 304 19.10 -0.59 -5.40
N LYS A 305 20.01 0.38 -5.25
CA LYS A 305 19.73 1.66 -4.60
C LYS A 305 18.51 2.36 -5.21
N ARG A 306 18.42 2.46 -6.54
CA ARG A 306 17.25 3.07 -7.22
C ARG A 306 15.91 2.43 -6.84
N LYS A 307 15.87 1.11 -6.60
CA LYS A 307 14.63 0.40 -6.20
C LYS A 307 14.32 0.57 -4.72
N LEU A 308 15.35 0.70 -3.88
CA LEU A 308 15.18 0.96 -2.46
C LEU A 308 14.76 2.40 -2.22
N ASP A 309 15.34 3.35 -2.95
CA ASP A 309 14.96 4.77 -2.91
C ASP A 309 13.48 4.96 -3.24
N THR A 310 12.90 4.19 -4.19
CA THR A 310 11.46 4.26 -4.48
C THR A 310 10.60 3.69 -3.36
N LEU A 311 11.02 2.61 -2.70
CA LEU A 311 10.32 2.07 -1.52
C LEU A 311 10.37 3.05 -0.34
N GLN A 312 11.52 3.69 -0.11
CA GLN A 312 11.67 4.71 0.93
C GLN A 312 10.82 5.96 0.61
N ALA A 313 10.81 6.40 -0.65
CA ALA A 313 10.05 7.58 -1.08
C ALA A 313 8.53 7.43 -0.87
N VAL A 314 7.99 6.21 -1.00
CA VAL A 314 6.57 5.92 -0.71
C VAL A 314 6.29 5.72 0.79
N GLY A 315 7.26 5.95 1.68
CA GLY A 315 7.08 5.85 3.14
C GLY A 315 7.24 4.45 3.71
N LEU A 316 7.78 3.49 2.95
CA LEU A 316 7.95 2.10 3.39
C LEU A 316 9.36 1.82 3.96
N GLY A 317 10.03 2.81 4.53
CA GLY A 317 11.37 2.66 5.11
C GLY A 317 11.47 1.55 6.17
N TYR A 318 10.38 1.37 6.92
CA TYR A 318 10.31 0.47 8.09
C TYR A 318 10.02 -1.00 7.74
N ILE A 319 9.54 -1.33 6.53
CA ILE A 319 9.19 -2.71 6.20
C ILE A 319 10.44 -3.52 5.90
N LYS A 320 10.43 -4.81 6.24
CA LYS A 320 11.54 -5.71 5.89
C LYS A 320 11.46 -6.13 4.44
N LEU A 321 12.60 -6.25 3.75
CA LEU A 321 12.67 -6.66 2.34
C LEU A 321 11.99 -8.02 2.06
N GLY A 322 12.16 -8.96 3.00
CA GLY A 322 11.62 -10.31 2.97
C GLY A 322 10.29 -10.49 3.69
N GLN A 323 9.67 -9.41 4.21
CA GLN A 323 8.39 -9.46 4.92
C GLN A 323 7.32 -10.14 4.07
N SER A 324 6.61 -11.10 4.65
CA SER A 324 5.58 -11.85 3.93
C SER A 324 4.49 -10.91 3.41
N ALA A 325 4.08 -11.08 2.15
CA ALA A 325 2.95 -10.33 1.59
C ALA A 325 1.64 -10.57 2.34
N THR A 326 1.50 -11.72 3.01
CA THR A 326 0.31 -12.06 3.80
C THR A 326 0.20 -11.28 5.10
N THR A 327 1.28 -10.61 5.52
CA THR A 327 1.33 -9.80 6.75
C THR A 327 1.41 -8.31 6.45
N LEU A 328 1.18 -7.90 5.20
CA LEU A 328 1.13 -6.50 4.79
C LEU A 328 -0.30 -5.99 4.87
N SER A 329 -0.46 -4.75 5.32
CA SER A 329 -1.72 -4.00 5.20
C SER A 329 -2.04 -3.69 3.73
N GLY A 330 -3.30 -3.34 3.46
CA GLY A 330 -3.76 -2.89 2.14
C GLY A 330 -2.96 -1.67 1.64
N GLY A 331 -2.78 -0.67 2.50
CA GLY A 331 -1.98 0.52 2.20
C GLY A 331 -0.49 0.22 1.97
N GLU A 332 0.12 -0.74 2.67
CA GLU A 332 1.49 -1.18 2.37
C GLU A 332 1.58 -1.88 1.02
N ALA A 333 0.65 -2.80 0.73
CA ALA A 333 0.60 -3.50 -0.54
C ALA A 333 0.46 -2.52 -1.71
N GLN A 334 -0.43 -1.54 -1.60
CA GLN A 334 -0.63 -0.50 -2.60
C GLN A 334 0.64 0.35 -2.82
N ARG A 335 1.29 0.81 -1.74
CA ARG A 335 2.54 1.58 -1.82
C ARG A 335 3.68 0.77 -2.44
N ILE A 336 3.76 -0.54 -2.24
CA ILE A 336 4.73 -1.42 -2.93
C ILE A 336 4.44 -1.50 -4.44
N LYS A 337 3.17 -1.53 -4.84
CA LYS A 337 2.80 -1.47 -6.27
C LYS A 337 3.22 -0.13 -6.88
N LEU A 338 2.96 0.97 -6.18
CA LEU A 338 3.34 2.32 -6.58
C LEU A 338 4.87 2.46 -6.73
N SER A 339 5.64 1.95 -5.77
CA SER A 339 7.12 2.00 -5.81
C SER A 339 7.71 1.22 -6.99
N ARG A 340 7.06 0.11 -7.40
CA ARG A 340 7.44 -0.63 -8.60
C ARG A 340 7.23 0.20 -9.86
N GLU A 341 6.11 0.92 -9.96
CA GLU A 341 5.84 1.77 -11.12
C GLU A 341 6.79 2.96 -11.21
N LEU A 342 7.11 3.61 -10.09
CA LEU A 342 8.14 4.66 -10.01
C LEU A 342 9.52 4.17 -10.46
N SER A 343 9.83 2.90 -10.23
CA SER A 343 11.12 2.32 -10.62
C SER A 343 11.25 2.07 -12.14
N LYS A 344 10.16 2.14 -12.89
CA LYS A 344 10.16 1.95 -14.34
C LYS A 344 10.48 3.26 -15.06
N ARG A 345 11.04 3.17 -16.26
CA ARG A 345 11.22 4.33 -17.14
C ARG A 345 9.84 4.83 -17.60
N ALA A 346 9.50 6.07 -17.24
CA ALA A 346 8.26 6.70 -17.65
C ALA A 346 8.24 6.90 -19.18
N THR A 347 7.08 6.64 -19.79
CA THR A 347 6.79 6.99 -21.19
C THR A 347 6.19 8.39 -21.30
N GLY A 348 5.72 8.95 -20.17
CA GLY A 348 4.95 10.20 -20.12
C GLY A 348 3.54 10.06 -20.68
N ARG A 349 3.11 8.82 -20.94
CA ARG A 349 1.85 8.48 -21.62
C ARG A 349 1.09 7.36 -20.90
N THR A 350 1.39 7.16 -19.61
CA THR A 350 0.70 6.19 -18.75
C THR A 350 -0.44 6.87 -18.00
N LEU A 351 -1.60 6.21 -17.92
CA LEU A 351 -2.71 6.57 -17.05
C LEU A 351 -2.73 5.64 -15.83
N TYR A 352 -2.45 6.18 -14.65
CA TYR A 352 -2.55 5.47 -13.38
C TYR A 352 -3.94 5.69 -12.78
N ILE A 353 -4.56 4.63 -12.29
CA ILE A 353 -5.82 4.66 -11.55
C ILE A 353 -5.56 4.13 -10.15
N LEU A 354 -6.03 4.85 -9.14
CA LEU A 354 -5.96 4.44 -7.74
C LEU A 354 -7.34 4.57 -7.11
N ASP A 355 -7.80 3.50 -6.48
CA ASP A 355 -9.04 3.49 -5.72
C ASP A 355 -8.74 3.67 -4.23
N GLU A 356 -9.27 4.74 -3.65
CA GLU A 356 -9.12 5.16 -2.25
C GLU A 356 -7.70 4.94 -1.68
N PRO A 357 -6.65 5.53 -2.29
CA PRO A 357 -5.29 5.28 -1.86
C PRO A 357 -4.93 5.86 -0.47
N THR A 358 -5.78 6.70 0.11
CA THR A 358 -5.62 7.21 1.48
C THR A 358 -6.27 6.33 2.55
N THR A 359 -7.05 5.32 2.16
CA THR A 359 -7.69 4.39 3.10
C THR A 359 -6.64 3.70 3.96
N GLY A 360 -6.79 3.85 5.27
CA GLY A 360 -5.87 3.32 6.30
C GLY A 360 -4.52 4.03 6.40
N LEU A 361 -4.43 5.27 5.92
CA LEU A 361 -3.21 6.08 6.03
C LEU A 361 -3.38 7.21 7.05
N HIS A 362 -2.39 7.34 7.93
CA HIS A 362 -2.23 8.51 8.78
C HIS A 362 -1.91 9.76 7.94
N PHE A 363 -2.21 10.97 8.43
CA PHE A 363 -1.99 12.25 7.72
C PHE A 363 -0.57 12.40 7.14
N TYR A 364 0.44 11.93 7.89
CA TYR A 364 1.83 11.92 7.45
C TYR A 364 2.08 11.02 6.23
N ASP A 365 1.43 9.85 6.19
CA ASP A 365 1.52 8.93 5.05
C ASP A 365 0.77 9.47 3.83
N VAL A 366 -0.36 10.14 4.03
CA VAL A 366 -1.08 10.85 2.96
C VAL A 366 -0.20 11.92 2.31
N GLU A 367 0.53 12.70 3.11
CA GLU A 367 1.48 13.69 2.59
C GLU A 367 2.56 13.04 1.70
N ARG A 368 3.14 11.92 2.15
CA ARG A 368 4.15 11.16 1.39
C ARG A 368 3.59 10.57 0.11
N LEU A 369 2.38 10.01 0.17
CA LEU A 369 1.67 9.50 -1.00
C LEU A 369 1.46 10.61 -2.04
N LEU A 370 1.00 11.79 -1.64
CA LEU A 370 0.77 12.91 -2.57
C LEU A 370 2.05 13.38 -3.26
N ILE A 371 3.19 13.42 -2.54
CA ILE A 371 4.51 13.71 -3.14
C ILE A 371 4.81 12.72 -4.27
N VAL A 372 4.53 11.44 -4.04
CA VAL A 372 4.77 10.38 -5.03
C VAL A 372 3.82 10.48 -6.22
N LEU A 373 2.53 10.71 -5.99
CA LEU A 373 1.55 10.87 -7.07
C LEU A 373 1.89 12.08 -7.94
N HIS A 374 2.34 13.18 -7.32
CA HIS A 374 2.83 14.33 -8.06
C HIS A 374 4.09 14.03 -8.87
N ALA A 375 5.04 13.26 -8.33
CA ALA A 375 6.22 12.83 -9.07
C ALA A 375 5.86 12.00 -10.32
N LEU A 376 4.83 11.15 -10.26
CA LEU A 376 4.32 10.43 -11.44
C LEU A 376 3.80 11.42 -12.50
N VAL A 377 3.03 12.41 -12.09
CA VAL A 377 2.48 13.43 -13.01
C VAL A 377 3.59 14.31 -13.60
N ASP A 378 4.62 14.64 -12.84
CA ASP A 378 5.75 15.47 -13.29
C ASP A 378 6.57 14.81 -14.40
N THR A 379 6.55 13.47 -14.48
CA THR A 379 7.12 12.72 -15.61
C THR A 379 6.23 12.68 -16.85
N GLY A 380 5.10 13.39 -16.85
CA GLY A 380 4.16 13.53 -17.96
C GLY A 380 2.95 12.59 -17.89
N ASN A 381 2.93 11.64 -16.96
CA ASN A 381 1.83 10.69 -16.80
C ASN A 381 0.57 11.36 -16.23
N THR A 382 -0.55 10.63 -16.29
CA THR A 382 -1.82 11.04 -15.69
C THR A 382 -2.12 10.14 -14.52
N VAL A 383 -2.63 10.70 -13.42
CA VAL A 383 -3.05 9.94 -12.24
C VAL A 383 -4.51 10.28 -11.97
N VAL A 384 -5.36 9.26 -11.94
CA VAL A 384 -6.78 9.36 -11.56
C VAL A 384 -6.92 8.69 -10.20
N VAL A 385 -7.43 9.43 -9.22
CA VAL A 385 -7.74 8.90 -7.89
C VAL A 385 -9.24 8.94 -7.66
N ILE A 386 -9.80 7.88 -7.08
CA ILE A 386 -11.13 7.91 -6.47
C ILE A 386 -10.92 8.20 -5.00
N GLU A 387 -11.45 9.31 -4.49
CA GLU A 387 -11.15 9.73 -3.12
C GLU A 387 -12.31 10.42 -2.40
N HIS A 388 -12.25 10.30 -1.07
CA HIS A 388 -13.15 10.85 -0.09
C HIS A 388 -12.46 11.77 0.93
N ASN A 389 -11.14 11.61 1.12
CA ASN A 389 -10.30 12.40 2.03
C ASN A 389 -10.18 13.87 1.62
#